data_AF-A0A2T2YT91-F1
#
_entry.id   AF-A0A2T2YT91-F1
#
_cell.length_a   1.000
_cell.length_b   1.000
_cell.length_c   1.000
_cell.angle_alpha   90.00
_cell.angle_beta   90.00
_cell.angle_gamma   90.00
#
_symmetry.space_group_name_H-M   'P 1'
#
loop_
_entity.id
_entity.type
_entity.pdbx_description
1 polymer ?
#
loop_
_entity_poly.entity_id
_entity_poly.type
_entity_poly.pdbx_seq_one_letter_code
_entity_poly.pdbx_strand_id
1 'polypeptide(L)' 'MEKSIYSAEYQRLCGFLRQLRREAGLTQVQVAERLDVPQSFVSKYESGERRLDAIELLHVVRALDSTLLRVAAFIEDEA' A
#
# COMPACT_ATOMS: atom_id res chain seq x y z
N MET A 1 -14.45 17.28 -10.28
CA MET A 1 -14.18 16.31 -11.35
C MET A 1 -12.86 16.70 -11.99
N GLU A 2 -11.79 16.01 -11.59
CA GLU A 2 -10.47 15.94 -12.25
C GLU A 2 -9.63 14.97 -11.40
N LYS A 3 -10.01 13.69 -11.40
CA LYS A 3 -9.25 12.62 -10.73
C LYS A 3 -9.41 11.35 -11.55
N SER A 4 -9.04 11.37 -12.83
CA SER A 4 -9.37 10.25 -13.73
C SER A 4 -8.18 9.33 -14.01
N ILE A 5 -6.95 9.84 -13.95
CA ILE A 5 -5.75 9.01 -14.12
C ILE A 5 -5.26 8.67 -12.72
N TYR A 6 -4.72 9.63 -11.97
CA TYR A 6 -4.16 9.43 -10.61
C TYR A 6 -5.03 8.74 -9.55
N SER A 7 -6.34 8.60 -9.77
CA SER A 7 -7.19 7.78 -8.89
C SER A 7 -7.12 6.30 -9.27
N ALA A 8 -7.02 5.96 -10.55
CA ALA A 8 -6.88 4.60 -11.04
C ALA A 8 -5.52 4.01 -10.67
N GLU A 9 -4.40 4.70 -10.94
CA GLU A 9 -3.08 4.19 -10.50
C GLU A 9 -3.01 4.08 -8.98
N TYR A 10 -3.60 5.04 -8.26
CA TYR A 10 -3.60 4.98 -6.80
C TYR A 10 -4.42 3.79 -6.27
N GLN A 11 -5.58 3.49 -6.87
CA GLN A 11 -6.36 2.30 -6.52
C GLN A 11 -5.60 1.01 -6.85
N ARG A 12 -4.86 0.97 -7.96
CA ARG A 12 -3.96 -0.15 -8.29
C ARG A 12 -2.86 -0.33 -7.25
N LEU A 13 -2.20 0.76 -6.84
CA LEU A 13 -1.22 0.74 -5.76
C LEU A 13 -1.83 0.18 -4.46
N CYS A 14 -3.03 0.64 -4.07
CA CYS A 14 -3.71 0.14 -2.86
C CYS A 14 -3.97 -1.38 -2.96
N GLY A 15 -4.45 -1.85 -4.11
CA GLY A 15 -4.65 -3.27 -4.39
C GLY A 15 -3.35 -4.08 -4.32
N PHE A 16 -2.27 -3.54 -4.87
CA PHE A 16 -0.95 -4.19 -4.85
C PHE A 16 -0.37 -4.28 -3.44
N LEU A 17 -0.45 -3.22 -2.63
CA LEU A 17 -0.03 -3.28 -1.23
C LEU A 17 -0.82 -4.33 -0.44
N ARG A 18 -2.13 -4.44 -0.69
CA ARG A 18 -2.97 -5.50 -0.10
C ARG A 18 -2.56 -6.89 -0.56
N GLN A 19 -2.15 -7.05 -1.82
CA GLN A 19 -1.61 -8.31 -2.34
C GLN A 19 -0.30 -8.67 -1.65
N LEU A 20 0.66 -7.74 -1.60
CA LEU A 20 1.95 -7.95 -0.91
C LEU A 20 1.74 -8.40 0.54
N ARG A 21 0.79 -7.77 1.26
CA ARG A 21 0.44 -8.19 2.62
C ARG A 21 -0.03 -9.65 2.69
N ARG A 22 -0.89 -10.06 1.74
CA ARG A 22 -1.40 -11.43 1.69
C ARG A 22 -0.30 -12.43 1.33
N GLU A 23 0.60 -12.07 0.42
CA GLU A 23 1.78 -12.89 0.08
C GLU A 23 2.70 -13.09 1.29
N ALA A 24 2.88 -12.05 2.10
CA ALA A 24 3.61 -12.13 3.37
C ALA A 24 2.86 -12.91 4.47
N GLY A 25 1.62 -13.35 4.23
CA GLY A 25 0.81 -14.09 5.21
C GLY A 25 0.33 -13.25 6.39
N LEU A 26 0.30 -11.92 6.26
CA LEU A 26 0.00 -11.00 7.35
C LEU A 26 -1.47 -10.55 7.36
N THR A 27 -2.04 -10.43 8.55
CA THR A 27 -3.31 -9.72 8.78
C THR A 27 -3.09 -8.20 8.80
N GLN A 28 -4.16 -7.42 8.64
CA GLN A 28 -4.06 -5.97 8.76
C GLN A 28 -3.62 -5.52 10.17
N VAL A 29 -4.03 -6.27 11.22
CA VAL A 29 -3.62 -6.01 12.61
C VAL A 29 -2.12 -6.19 12.76
N GLN A 30 -1.55 -7.30 12.26
CA GLN A 30 -0.11 -7.56 12.35
C GLN A 30 0.75 -6.51 11.63
N VAL A 31 0.29 -6.01 10.49
CA VAL A 31 0.99 -4.90 9.80
C VAL A 31 0.93 -3.62 10.62
N ALA A 32 -0.23 -3.34 11.22
CA ALA A 32 -0.40 -2.16 12.06
C ALA A 32 0.48 -2.21 13.32
N GLU A 33 0.60 -3.38 13.95
CA GLU A 33 1.52 -3.64 15.06
C GLU A 33 2.98 -3.43 14.65
N ARG A 34 3.40 -3.92 13.49
CA ARG A 34 4.76 -3.70 12.95
C ARG A 34 5.07 -2.22 12.70
N LEU A 35 4.06 -1.41 12.43
CA LEU A 35 4.17 0.01 12.10
C LEU A 35 3.92 0.93 13.30
N ASP A 36 3.53 0.39 14.46
CA ASP A 36 3.08 1.15 15.63
C ASP A 36 1.95 2.15 15.30
N VAL A 37 0.93 1.66 14.58
CA VAL A 37 -0.24 2.46 14.17
C VAL A 37 -1.54 1.71 14.45
N PRO A 38 -2.70 2.39 14.47
CA PRO A 38 -4.00 1.71 14.52
C PRO A 38 -4.24 0.85 13.27
N GLN A 39 -4.91 -0.30 13.42
CA GLN A 39 -5.28 -1.14 12.27
C GLN A 39 -6.11 -0.38 11.21
N SER A 40 -6.86 0.64 11.61
CA SER A 40 -7.61 1.50 10.69
C SER A 40 -6.71 2.29 9.72
N PHE A 41 -5.46 2.55 10.06
CA PHE A 41 -4.47 3.09 9.11
C PHE A 41 -4.30 2.13 7.94
N VAL A 42 -4.12 0.84 8.24
CA VAL A 42 -3.96 -0.23 7.24
C VAL A 42 -5.19 -0.40 6.39
N SER A 43 -6.37 -0.50 6.99
CA SER A 43 -7.60 -0.65 6.21
C SER A 43 -7.86 0.54 5.29
N LYS A 44 -7.58 1.77 5.75
CA LYS A 44 -7.86 2.99 5.00
C LYS A 44 -6.91 3.21 3.82
N TYR A 45 -5.63 2.84 3.94
CA TYR A 45 -4.77 2.90 2.76
C TYR A 45 -5.08 1.76 1.79
N GLU A 46 -5.42 0.56 2.27
CA GLU A 46 -5.78 -0.56 1.36
C GLU A 46 -7.09 -0.33 0.60
N SER A 47 -8.02 0.45 1.15
CA SER A 47 -9.26 0.87 0.47
C SER A 47 -9.09 2.13 -0.37
N GLY A 48 -7.96 2.83 -0.24
CA GLY A 48 -7.71 4.13 -0.84
C GLY A 48 -8.51 5.30 -0.23
N GLU A 49 -9.17 5.09 0.91
CA GLU A 49 -9.81 6.16 1.71
C GLU A 49 -8.77 7.15 2.24
N ARG A 50 -7.57 6.67 2.55
CA ARG A 50 -6.43 7.48 2.97
C ARG A 50 -5.27 7.35 1.99
N ARG A 51 -4.67 8.49 1.64
CA ARG A 51 -3.43 8.53 0.86
C ARG A 51 -2.22 8.26 1.75
N LEU A 52 -1.28 7.46 1.24
CA LEU A 52 0.07 7.35 1.80
C LEU A 52 0.96 8.41 1.16
N ASP A 53 1.76 9.09 1.97
CA ASP A 53 2.92 9.82 1.43
C ASP A 53 4.08 8.85 1.11
N ALA A 54 5.16 9.36 0.51
CA ALA A 54 6.29 8.54 0.08
C ALA A 54 7.03 7.84 1.24
N ILE A 55 7.09 8.46 2.41
CA ILE A 55 7.75 7.92 3.60
C ILE A 55 6.87 6.88 4.28
N GLU A 56 5.56 7.13 4.37
CA GLU A 56 4.59 6.15 4.83
C GLU A 56 4.57 4.91 3.94
N LEU A 57 4.61 5.11 2.62
CA LEU A 57 4.72 4.00 1.66
C LEU A 57 5.98 3.18 1.91
N LEU A 58 7.14 3.82 2.13
CA LEU A 58 8.39 3.14 2.46
C LEU A 58 8.27 2.28 3.73
N HIS A 59 7.66 2.81 4.79
CA HIS A 59 7.45 2.05 6.02
C HIS A 59 6.50 0.87 5.80
N VAL A 60 5.39 1.09 5.10
CA VAL A 60 4.43 0.03 4.77
C VAL A 60 5.11 -1.09 3.99
N VAL A 61 5.80 -0.80 2.88
CA VAL A 61 6.43 -1.87 2.08
C VAL A 61 7.47 -2.67 2.86
N ARG A 62 8.20 -2.03 3.78
CA ARG A 62 9.14 -2.71 4.68
C ARG A 62 8.41 -3.61 5.67
N ALA A 63 7.32 -3.14 6.27
CA ALA A 63 6.49 -3.94 7.17
C ALA A 63 5.84 -5.15 6.47
N LEU A 64 5.68 -5.08 5.14
CA LEU A 64 5.21 -6.16 4.27
C LEU A 64 6.35 -7.04 3.72
N ASP A 65 7.56 -6.95 4.26
CA ASP A 65 8.74 -7.72 3.82
C ASP A 65 9.05 -7.52 2.32
N SER A 66 8.87 -6.30 1.82
CA SER A 66 9.02 -5.89 0.41
C SER A 66 9.84 -4.60 0.27
N THR A 67 9.97 -4.09 -0.97
CA THR A 67 10.75 -2.89 -1.29
C THR A 67 9.99 -1.92 -2.19
N LEU A 68 10.38 -0.65 -2.16
CA LEU A 68 9.85 0.35 -3.09
C LEU A 68 10.16 0.02 -4.56
N LEU A 69 11.28 -0.65 -4.84
CA LEU A 69 11.63 -1.09 -6.20
C LEU A 69 10.57 -2.05 -6.76
N ARG A 70 10.07 -2.98 -5.93
CA ARG A 70 8.99 -3.89 -6.35
C ARG A 70 7.68 -3.16 -6.64
N VAL A 71 7.39 -2.08 -5.89
CA VAL A 71 6.23 -1.22 -6.14
C VAL A 71 6.40 -0.40 -7.41
N ALA A 72 7.57 0.20 -7.63
CA ALA A 72 7.87 0.96 -8.84
C ALA A 72 7.77 0.08 -10.08
N ALA A 73 8.38 -1.11 -10.06
CA ALA A 73 8.30 -2.08 -11.16
C ALA A 73 6.85 -2.47 -11.49
N PHE A 74 5.99 -2.69 -10.48
CA PHE A 74 4.57 -2.98 -10.69
C PHE A 74 3.82 -1.82 -11.36
N ILE A 75 4.14 -0.58 -11.00
CA ILE A 75 3.49 0.60 -11.59
C ILE A 75 3.97 0.84 -13.02
N GLU A 76 5.26 0.59 -13.29
CA GLU A 76 5.89 0.78 -14.60
C GLU A 76 5.48 -0.30 -15.62
N ASP A 77 5.29 -1.56 -15.20
CA ASP A 77 4.88 -2.67 -16.09
C ASP A 77 3.45 -2.52 -16.66
N GLU A 78 2.63 -1.61 -16.11
CA GLU A 78 1.25 -1.35 -16.56
C GLU A 78 1.03 0.06 -17.16
N ALA A 79 2.11 0.81 -17.45
CA ALA A 79 2.07 2.12 -18.10
C ALA A 79 2.33 2.04 -19.61
#